data_AF-A0AAU2QNE2-F1
#
_entry.id   AF-A0AAU2QNE2-F1
#
_cell.length_a   1.000
_cell.length_b   1.000
_cell.length_c   1.000
_cell.angle_alpha   90.00
_cell.angle_beta   90.00
_cell.angle_gamma   90.00
#
_symmetry.space_group_name_H-M   'P 1'
#
loop_
_entity.id
_entity.type
_entity.pdbx_description
1 polymer ?
#
loop_
_entity_poly.entity_id
_entity_poly.type
_entity_poly.pdbx_seq_one_letter_code
_entity_poly.pdbx_strand_id
1 'polypeptide(L)'
;MAERSTAAVDVADNSGDEPLTAQADQSTADGVATNRERDTDNEEAQGSGGTEGPGKASPPELHSGHKLARRYRLEECVTRLDGFSSWRAVDEKLRRAVGVHILPADHSRARSVLAAARSSALLGDPRFVQVLDAVEENDLVYVVHEWLPDATELTALLAPGPLEPHDAYQMVSQVASAMAAAHREGLAHLRLNPNAVLRTSSGQWRIRGLAVNAALRGITSETPQRTDTEAIGALLYAGLTQRWPYEDDAYGLSGLPKDIGLIPPDQVRAGVHRGLSELSMRALANDGATASRHESACITPEELVKAIGEMPRIRPPEPAFTAPPEYQRTTYQQGTYGRPAPHPGVTQPLPSPPPPLQSRTGKALKWAVSALLIAALGLGSWQLADALMEQNNKSEDTNQTQTTDDNDKSGDKAKPVKTLSIADAREYVASGDAQAPGDVKLTYDGDSSTYWRTKRYNDGPTLAPYKPGVGIVYDLGSAQKVSASSIGLRYDGNDTTVKLYAADSLSPSSGIGGMTEIGTATTSGKSLTVKASKSVKTRYVLLWITAVPYAPTDGYSGSGYKQAVTDVTFKG
;
A
#
# COMPACT_ATOMS: atom_id res chain seq x y z
N MET A 1 35.82 23.49 42.11
CA MET A 1 37.01 24.31 41.80
C MET A 1 36.92 24.61 40.31
N ALA A 2 36.42 25.77 39.88
CA ALA A 2 37.00 27.11 40.08
C ALA A 2 38.29 27.28 39.24
N GLU A 3 38.46 28.33 38.43
CA GLU A 3 37.58 29.48 38.20
C GLU A 3 37.86 30.15 36.84
N ARG A 4 37.01 31.11 36.45
CA ARG A 4 37.18 31.93 35.24
C ARG A 4 38.35 32.91 35.39
N SER A 5 38.97 33.32 34.29
CA SER A 5 39.79 34.54 34.26
C SER A 5 39.27 35.49 33.19
N THR A 6 39.10 36.74 33.59
CA THR A 6 38.54 37.86 32.82
C THR A 6 39.59 38.95 32.67
N ALA A 7 39.68 39.57 31.49
CA ALA A 7 40.24 40.92 31.35
C ALA A 7 39.70 41.57 30.07
N ALA A 8 39.26 42.82 30.20
CA ALA A 8 38.80 43.68 29.11
C ALA A 8 39.44 45.07 29.26
N VAL A 9 39.82 45.68 28.14
CA VAL A 9 40.06 47.12 27.89
C VAL A 9 39.90 47.25 26.35
N ASP A 10 38.99 47.99 25.70
CA ASP A 10 38.16 49.19 25.95
C ASP A 10 38.73 50.48 25.30
N VAL A 11 37.95 51.06 24.35
CA VAL A 11 38.07 52.34 23.57
C VAL A 11 39.46 52.80 23.04
N ALA A 12 39.63 53.52 21.92
CA ALA A 12 38.80 54.26 20.94
C ALA A 12 39.70 54.55 19.69
N ASP A 13 39.25 55.03 18.52
CA ASP A 13 37.96 55.14 17.80
C ASP A 13 38.25 55.72 16.37
N ASN A 14 37.27 55.74 15.44
CA ASN A 14 36.80 56.91 14.66
C ASN A 14 36.15 56.58 13.28
N SER A 15 34.90 57.02 13.12
CA SER A 15 34.22 57.56 11.90
C SER A 15 33.96 56.74 10.62
N GLY A 16 32.66 56.73 10.21
CA GLY A 16 32.16 56.70 8.82
C GLY A 16 31.71 55.33 8.29
N ASP A 17 30.47 55.07 7.86
CA ASP A 17 29.27 55.93 7.69
C ASP A 17 27.96 55.17 8.06
N GLU A 18 26.86 55.93 8.19
CA GLU A 18 25.56 55.51 8.73
C GLU A 18 24.72 54.55 7.87
N PRO A 19 23.86 53.75 8.51
CA PRO A 19 22.61 53.25 7.94
C PRO A 19 21.38 53.72 8.77
N LEU A 20 20.29 54.12 8.11
CA LEU A 20 19.00 54.31 8.80
C LEU A 20 17.79 53.69 8.09
N THR A 21 17.03 53.00 8.94
CA THR A 21 15.73 52.35 8.81
C THR A 21 14.56 53.29 8.46
N ALA A 22 13.45 52.71 7.99
CA ALA A 22 12.10 53.11 8.42
C ALA A 22 11.04 52.03 8.10
N GLN A 23 9.94 52.01 8.88
CA GLN A 23 8.81 51.09 8.79
C GLN A 23 7.52 51.76 8.26
N ALA A 24 6.55 50.90 7.94
CA ALA A 24 5.11 51.02 8.24
C ALA A 24 4.17 51.91 7.39
N ASP A 25 2.92 51.44 7.34
CA ASP A 25 1.76 51.91 6.57
C ASP A 25 1.09 53.19 7.10
N GLN A 26 0.34 53.89 6.21
CA GLN A 26 -1.11 54.11 6.42
C GLN A 26 -1.88 54.64 5.18
N SER A 27 -2.90 53.88 4.77
CA SER A 27 -4.26 54.25 4.29
C SER A 27 -4.56 55.63 3.66
N THR A 28 -5.13 55.69 2.44
CA THR A 28 -6.59 55.92 2.18
C THR A 28 -6.97 56.22 0.70
N ALA A 29 -8.07 55.59 0.26
CA ALA A 29 -9.20 56.10 -0.57
C ALA A 29 -9.10 56.54 -2.06
N ASP A 30 -10.22 56.24 -2.76
CA ASP A 30 -10.86 56.83 -3.96
C ASP A 30 -10.30 56.60 -5.40
N GLY A 31 -11.22 56.36 -6.38
CA GLY A 31 -10.86 56.54 -7.82
C GLY A 31 -11.52 55.75 -8.97
N VAL A 32 -12.71 55.16 -8.82
CA VAL A 32 -13.69 54.68 -9.85
C VAL A 32 -13.40 54.82 -11.39
N ALA A 33 -13.67 53.73 -12.14
CA ALA A 33 -13.99 53.60 -13.60
C ALA A 33 -12.84 53.78 -14.64
N THR A 34 -12.88 53.22 -15.88
CA THR A 34 -14.04 52.80 -16.72
C THR A 34 -13.67 51.69 -17.72
N ASN A 35 -14.67 50.90 -18.18
CA ASN A 35 -14.58 49.99 -19.33
C ASN A 35 -14.13 50.67 -20.63
N ARG A 36 -13.49 49.90 -21.52
CA ARG A 36 -13.68 50.04 -22.97
C ARG A 36 -13.44 48.74 -23.72
N GLU A 37 -14.52 48.17 -24.26
CA GLU A 37 -14.48 47.13 -25.28
C GLU A 37 -13.88 47.69 -26.58
N ARG A 38 -13.31 46.80 -27.40
CA ARG A 38 -13.30 46.97 -28.86
C ARG A 38 -13.11 45.63 -29.56
N ASP A 39 -14.15 45.19 -30.27
CA ASP A 39 -14.02 44.18 -31.31
C ASP A 39 -13.20 44.72 -32.49
N THR A 40 -12.45 43.85 -33.16
CA THR A 40 -12.43 43.74 -34.63
C THR A 40 -11.81 42.40 -35.07
N ASP A 41 -12.62 41.67 -35.83
CA ASP A 41 -12.42 40.54 -36.75
C ASP A 41 -11.04 39.95 -37.12
N ASN A 42 -11.15 38.67 -37.50
CA ASN A 42 -10.19 37.78 -38.18
C ASN A 42 -9.26 38.41 -39.23
N GLU A 43 -8.02 37.94 -39.25
CA GLU A 43 -7.33 37.55 -40.49
C GLU A 43 -6.51 36.27 -40.26
N GLU A 44 -6.54 35.34 -41.22
CA GLU A 44 -5.82 34.06 -41.15
C GLU A 44 -4.33 34.24 -41.53
N ALA A 45 -3.42 33.73 -40.70
CA ALA A 45 -2.02 33.52 -41.11
C ALA A 45 -1.44 32.26 -40.45
N GLN A 46 -1.00 31.30 -41.27
CA GLN A 46 -0.35 30.08 -40.83
C GLN A 46 1.04 30.38 -40.25
N GLY A 47 1.31 29.90 -39.03
CA GLY A 47 2.60 30.08 -38.36
C GLY A 47 2.92 28.95 -37.38
N SER A 48 3.74 28.00 -37.83
CA SER A 48 4.25 26.91 -36.97
C SER A 48 5.12 27.46 -35.84
N GLY A 49 4.76 27.15 -34.59
CA GLY A 49 5.46 27.67 -33.40
C GLY A 49 4.96 27.06 -32.10
N GLY A 50 5.09 25.73 -31.96
CA GLY A 50 4.68 25.02 -30.74
C GLY A 50 5.45 25.53 -29.52
N THR A 51 4.73 26.13 -28.57
CA THR A 51 5.28 26.44 -27.24
C THR A 51 4.90 25.29 -26.31
N GLU A 52 5.79 24.30 -26.18
CA GLU A 52 5.59 23.19 -25.25
C GLU A 52 5.60 23.72 -23.80
N GLY A 53 4.48 23.57 -23.09
CA GLY A 53 4.48 23.70 -21.64
C GLY A 53 5.33 22.60 -21.00
N PRO A 54 5.97 22.85 -19.85
CA PRO A 54 6.95 21.91 -19.27
C PRO A 54 6.31 20.54 -19.04
N GLY A 55 6.80 19.55 -19.79
CA GLY A 55 6.29 18.18 -19.74
C GLY A 55 6.39 17.59 -18.33
N LYS A 56 5.34 16.89 -17.89
CA LYS A 56 5.44 16.02 -16.71
C LYS A 56 6.36 14.85 -17.06
N ALA A 57 7.66 14.99 -16.76
CA ALA A 57 8.65 13.95 -16.94
C ALA A 57 8.17 12.64 -16.26
N SER A 58 7.94 11.61 -17.08
CA SER A 58 7.64 10.27 -16.60
C SER A 58 8.87 9.70 -15.88
N PRO A 59 8.71 8.85 -14.84
CA PRO A 59 9.85 8.12 -14.30
C PRO A 59 10.52 7.31 -15.42
N PRO A 60 11.85 7.17 -15.42
CA PRO A 60 12.55 6.38 -16.43
C PRO A 60 12.04 4.94 -16.44
N GLU A 61 11.87 4.35 -17.64
CA GLU A 61 11.44 2.95 -17.81
C GLU A 61 12.59 1.98 -17.49
N LEU A 62 12.96 1.92 -16.21
CA LEU A 62 13.94 0.98 -15.70
C LEU A 62 13.27 -0.35 -15.35
N HIS A 63 13.99 -1.43 -15.62
CA HIS A 63 13.56 -2.81 -15.40
C HIS A 63 14.53 -3.56 -14.46
N SER A 64 14.08 -4.70 -13.94
CA SER A 64 14.95 -5.61 -13.17
C SER A 64 16.19 -6.00 -13.99
N GLY A 65 17.35 -6.07 -13.34
CA GLY A 65 18.64 -6.31 -13.96
C GLY A 65 19.35 -5.06 -14.51
N HIS A 66 18.68 -3.91 -14.64
CA HIS A 66 19.32 -2.66 -15.06
C HIS A 66 20.42 -2.22 -14.07
N LYS A 67 21.52 -1.61 -14.55
CA LYS A 67 22.71 -1.27 -13.74
C LYS A 67 23.03 0.23 -13.75
N LEU A 68 22.85 0.89 -12.61
CA LEU A 68 23.27 2.28 -12.39
C LEU A 68 24.78 2.35 -12.10
N ALA A 69 25.50 3.30 -12.71
CA ALA A 69 26.96 3.48 -12.62
C ALA A 69 27.79 2.18 -12.77
N ARG A 70 27.27 1.17 -13.49
CA ARG A 70 27.82 -0.20 -13.56
C ARG A 70 28.13 -0.83 -12.18
N ARG A 71 27.38 -0.44 -11.14
CA ARG A 71 27.57 -0.86 -9.74
C ARG A 71 26.29 -1.35 -9.08
N TYR A 72 25.19 -0.61 -9.22
CA TYR A 72 23.93 -0.93 -8.54
C TYR A 72 22.99 -1.62 -9.51
N ARG A 73 22.80 -2.92 -9.34
CA ARG A 73 21.87 -3.71 -10.15
C ARG A 73 20.48 -3.68 -9.50
N LEU A 74 19.50 -3.09 -10.19
CA LEU A 74 18.11 -3.08 -9.75
C LEU A 74 17.54 -4.50 -9.77
N GLU A 75 16.74 -4.87 -8.76
CA GLU A 75 16.11 -6.19 -8.69
C GLU A 75 14.59 -6.11 -8.67
N GLU A 76 14.02 -5.31 -7.77
CA GLU A 76 12.59 -5.26 -7.48
C GLU A 76 12.13 -3.82 -7.33
N CYS A 77 11.11 -3.41 -8.09
CA CYS A 77 10.49 -2.09 -7.95
C CYS A 77 9.51 -2.15 -6.78
N VAL A 78 9.85 -1.47 -5.68
CA VAL A 78 9.03 -1.40 -4.46
C VAL A 78 7.93 -0.34 -4.61
N THR A 79 8.17 0.72 -5.40
CA THR A 79 7.20 1.79 -5.64
C THR A 79 7.50 2.51 -6.94
N ARG A 80 6.47 2.88 -7.72
CA ARG A 80 6.58 3.84 -8.83
C ARG A 80 5.45 4.87 -8.72
N LEU A 81 5.80 6.12 -8.41
CA LEU A 81 4.84 7.14 -8.00
C LEU A 81 5.42 8.54 -8.21
N ASP A 82 4.57 9.53 -8.55
CA ASP A 82 4.93 10.95 -8.64
C ASP A 82 6.24 11.27 -9.39
N GLY A 83 6.53 10.63 -10.53
CA GLY A 83 7.75 10.91 -11.30
C GLY A 83 9.03 10.26 -10.76
N PHE A 84 8.97 9.51 -9.65
CA PHE A 84 10.09 8.73 -9.13
C PHE A 84 9.74 7.23 -8.99
N SER A 85 10.78 6.42 -8.78
CA SER A 85 10.65 5.00 -8.42
C SER A 85 11.61 4.63 -7.29
N SER A 86 11.21 3.66 -6.48
CA SER A 86 11.97 3.11 -5.36
C SER A 86 12.22 1.63 -5.62
N TRP A 87 13.46 1.20 -5.47
CA TRP A 87 13.90 -0.15 -5.83
C TRP A 87 14.66 -0.81 -4.68
N ARG A 88 14.51 -2.13 -4.55
CA ARG A 88 15.54 -2.98 -3.97
C ARG A 88 16.58 -3.25 -5.06
N ALA A 89 17.85 -3.06 -4.73
CA ALA A 89 18.98 -3.27 -5.63
C ALA A 89 20.13 -3.96 -4.90
N VAL A 90 21.13 -4.41 -5.65
CA VAL A 90 22.39 -4.95 -5.13
C VAL A 90 23.55 -4.06 -5.55
N ASP A 91 24.34 -3.61 -4.58
CA ASP A 91 25.66 -3.04 -4.80
C ASP A 91 26.62 -4.19 -5.15
N GLU A 92 26.93 -4.37 -6.44
CA GLU A 92 27.75 -5.50 -6.91
C GLU A 92 29.20 -5.40 -6.45
N LYS A 93 29.71 -4.20 -6.10
CA LYS A 93 31.07 -4.03 -5.57
C LYS A 93 31.17 -4.46 -4.11
N LEU A 94 30.20 -4.05 -3.28
CA LEU A 94 30.17 -4.40 -1.85
C LEU A 94 29.41 -5.71 -1.55
N ARG A 95 28.73 -6.28 -2.56
CA ARG A 95 27.90 -7.50 -2.49
C ARG A 95 26.85 -7.45 -1.37
N ARG A 96 26.16 -6.32 -1.25
CA ARG A 96 25.06 -6.09 -0.29
C ARG A 96 23.80 -5.57 -0.98
N ALA A 97 22.65 -5.85 -0.38
CA ALA A 97 21.40 -5.18 -0.74
C ALA A 97 21.46 -3.69 -0.36
N VAL A 98 20.82 -2.85 -1.18
CA VAL A 98 20.62 -1.41 -0.95
C VAL A 98 19.23 -1.03 -1.44
N GLY A 99 18.64 0.02 -0.86
CA GLY A 99 17.49 0.69 -1.46
C GLY A 99 17.95 1.81 -2.39
N VAL A 100 17.21 2.06 -3.47
CA VAL A 100 17.52 3.13 -4.43
C VAL A 100 16.25 3.88 -4.82
N HIS A 101 16.23 5.19 -4.58
CA HIS A 101 15.23 6.09 -5.19
C HIS A 101 15.80 6.66 -6.49
N ILE A 102 15.00 6.72 -7.55
CA ILE A 102 15.42 7.15 -8.89
C ILE A 102 14.34 8.06 -9.48
N LEU A 103 14.76 9.19 -10.05
CA LEU A 103 13.92 10.10 -10.83
C LEU A 103 14.72 10.68 -12.02
N PRO A 104 14.06 11.20 -13.06
CA PRO A 104 14.75 11.92 -14.13
C PRO A 104 15.54 13.12 -13.60
N ALA A 105 16.67 13.47 -14.23
CA ALA A 105 17.49 14.61 -13.83
C ALA A 105 16.81 15.97 -14.14
N ASP A 106 16.02 16.03 -15.21
CA ASP A 106 15.19 17.19 -15.59
C ASP A 106 13.94 17.35 -14.70
N HIS A 107 13.58 16.33 -13.93
CA HIS A 107 12.42 16.37 -13.06
C HIS A 107 12.54 17.49 -12.03
N SER A 108 11.52 18.34 -11.92
CA SER A 108 11.49 19.55 -11.06
C SER A 108 12.05 19.38 -9.63
N ARG A 109 11.89 18.20 -9.03
CA ARG A 109 12.36 17.86 -7.67
C ARG A 109 13.74 17.21 -7.58
N ALA A 110 14.42 16.94 -8.69
CA ALA A 110 15.72 16.25 -8.72
C ALA A 110 16.77 16.96 -7.87
N ARG A 111 16.95 18.28 -8.08
CA ARG A 111 17.88 19.12 -7.30
C ARG A 111 17.57 19.12 -5.79
N SER A 112 16.28 19.24 -5.41
CA SER A 112 15.88 19.19 -4.00
C SER A 112 16.09 17.82 -3.36
N VAL A 113 15.90 16.73 -4.11
CA VAL A 113 16.13 15.35 -3.62
C VAL A 113 17.63 15.09 -3.44
N LEU A 114 18.46 15.52 -4.39
CA LEU A 114 19.92 15.43 -4.30
C LEU A 114 20.47 16.24 -3.12
N ALA A 115 19.94 17.45 -2.89
CA ALA A 115 20.27 18.27 -1.73
C ALA A 115 19.83 17.61 -0.41
N ALA A 116 18.58 17.17 -0.30
CA ALA A 116 18.04 16.49 0.88
C ALA A 116 18.83 15.21 1.24
N ALA A 117 19.23 14.43 0.23
CA ALA A 117 20.05 13.24 0.42
C ALA A 117 21.45 13.57 0.97
N ARG A 118 22.10 14.60 0.42
CA ARG A 118 23.41 15.09 0.89
C ARG A 118 23.32 15.60 2.33
N SER A 119 22.32 16.41 2.66
CA SER A 119 22.13 16.92 4.04
C SER A 119 21.81 15.79 5.03
N SER A 120 20.93 14.84 4.66
CA SER A 120 20.61 13.69 5.52
C SER A 120 21.79 12.74 5.73
N ALA A 121 22.75 12.66 4.80
CA ALA A 121 23.94 11.84 4.95
C ALA A 121 24.90 12.35 6.05
N LEU A 122 24.83 13.64 6.40
CA LEU A 122 25.73 14.28 7.37
C LEU A 122 25.31 14.07 8.84
N LEU A 123 24.05 13.70 9.11
CA LEU A 123 23.51 13.62 10.48
C LEU A 123 24.22 12.56 11.36
N GLY A 124 24.69 11.46 10.77
CA GLY A 124 25.46 10.41 11.47
C GLY A 124 24.72 9.61 12.56
N ASP A 125 23.45 9.91 12.87
CA ASP A 125 22.68 9.23 13.92
C ASP A 125 22.23 7.83 13.45
N PRO A 126 22.62 6.75 14.16
CA PRO A 126 22.32 5.37 13.77
C PRO A 126 20.83 4.99 13.87
N ARG A 127 19.96 5.87 14.38
CA ARG A 127 18.50 5.66 14.36
C ARG A 127 17.87 6.02 13.01
N PHE A 128 18.60 6.69 12.11
CA PHE A 128 18.15 6.88 10.73
C PHE A 128 18.79 5.87 9.78
N VAL A 129 18.04 5.41 8.78
CA VAL A 129 18.56 4.58 7.68
C VAL A 129 19.50 5.44 6.84
N GLN A 130 20.76 5.02 6.72
CA GLN A 130 21.82 5.87 6.18
C GLN A 130 21.69 6.06 4.66
N VAL A 131 21.83 7.30 4.18
CA VAL A 131 22.08 7.60 2.76
C VAL A 131 23.53 7.23 2.45
N LEU A 132 23.72 6.34 1.48
CA LEU A 132 25.01 5.75 1.10
C LEU A 132 25.63 6.41 -0.13
N ASP A 133 24.81 6.91 -1.06
CA ASP A 133 25.24 7.59 -2.27
C ASP A 133 24.12 8.51 -2.79
N ALA A 134 24.47 9.58 -3.51
CA ALA A 134 23.53 10.55 -4.05
C ALA A 134 24.10 11.17 -5.33
N VAL A 135 23.62 10.70 -6.47
CA VAL A 135 24.27 10.84 -7.79
C VAL A 135 23.34 11.46 -8.82
N GLU A 136 23.93 12.19 -9.75
CA GLU A 136 23.32 12.70 -10.99
C GLU A 136 24.17 12.17 -12.16
N GLU A 137 23.62 11.28 -12.99
CA GLU A 137 24.34 10.61 -14.08
C GLU A 137 23.35 10.08 -15.13
N ASN A 138 23.67 10.18 -16.43
CA ASN A 138 22.90 9.62 -17.55
C ASN A 138 21.40 10.00 -17.52
N ASP A 139 21.12 11.30 -17.38
CA ASP A 139 19.77 11.88 -17.27
C ASP A 139 18.93 11.38 -16.09
N LEU A 140 19.57 10.77 -15.09
CA LEU A 140 18.95 10.31 -13.84
C LEU A 140 19.57 10.98 -12.62
N VAL A 141 18.74 11.31 -11.64
CA VAL A 141 19.18 11.48 -10.25
C VAL A 141 18.75 10.27 -9.44
N TYR A 142 19.66 9.71 -8.66
CA TYR A 142 19.37 8.59 -7.77
C TYR A 142 20.03 8.72 -6.40
N VAL A 143 19.31 8.24 -5.38
CA VAL A 143 19.72 8.24 -3.98
C VAL A 143 19.75 6.80 -3.49
N VAL A 144 20.93 6.32 -3.12
CA VAL A 144 21.15 4.97 -2.58
C VAL A 144 21.13 5.06 -1.06
N HIS A 145 20.39 4.16 -0.41
CA HIS A 145 20.32 4.08 1.05
C HIS A 145 20.53 2.64 1.56
N GLU A 146 20.86 2.54 2.84
CA GLU A 146 20.99 1.28 3.57
C GLU A 146 19.71 0.42 3.43
N TRP A 147 19.88 -0.87 3.17
CA TRP A 147 18.80 -1.87 3.21
C TRP A 147 18.92 -2.67 4.50
N LEU A 148 17.80 -2.82 5.22
CA LEU A 148 17.73 -3.50 6.51
C LEU A 148 16.92 -4.80 6.36
N PRO A 149 17.56 -5.94 6.03
CA PRO A 149 16.85 -7.19 5.77
C PRO A 149 16.31 -7.85 7.05
N ASP A 150 16.80 -7.46 8.23
CA ASP A 150 16.38 -7.97 9.53
C ASP A 150 15.37 -7.04 10.23
N ALA A 151 14.90 -5.99 9.55
CA ALA A 151 13.99 -5.01 10.13
C ALA A 151 12.57 -5.12 9.56
N THR A 152 11.58 -5.08 10.46
CA THR A 152 10.16 -5.17 10.14
C THR A 152 9.53 -3.78 10.18
N GLU A 153 8.74 -3.42 9.16
CA GLU A 153 8.02 -2.16 9.11
C GLU A 153 6.91 -2.10 10.19
N LEU A 154 6.61 -0.93 10.75
CA LEU A 154 5.57 -0.79 11.77
C LEU A 154 4.19 -1.24 11.24
N THR A 155 3.89 -1.04 9.96
CA THR A 155 2.68 -1.60 9.31
C THR A 155 2.57 -3.12 9.50
N ALA A 156 3.66 -3.87 9.30
CA ALA A 156 3.69 -5.32 9.49
C ALA A 156 3.68 -5.72 10.96
N LEU A 157 4.27 -4.92 11.86
CA LEU A 157 4.19 -5.14 13.32
C LEU A 157 2.77 -4.92 13.88
N LEU A 158 1.99 -4.04 13.26
CA LEU A 158 0.60 -3.74 13.65
C LEU A 158 -0.44 -4.65 12.99
N ALA A 159 -0.07 -5.44 11.98
CA ALA A 159 -0.96 -6.41 11.35
C ALA A 159 -1.56 -7.46 12.32
N PRO A 160 -0.79 -8.09 13.24
CA PRO A 160 -1.34 -9.05 14.22
C PRO A 160 -2.09 -8.40 15.40
N GLY A 161 -1.89 -7.10 15.65
CA GLY A 161 -2.50 -6.40 16.79
C GLY A 161 -1.74 -5.12 17.18
N PRO A 162 -2.23 -4.38 18.19
CA PRO A 162 -1.50 -3.24 18.76
C PRO A 162 -0.22 -3.70 19.47
N LEU A 163 0.73 -2.77 19.62
CA LEU A 163 1.98 -3.01 20.35
C LEU A 163 1.73 -3.19 21.86
N GLU A 164 2.57 -4.01 22.47
CA GLU A 164 2.71 -4.08 23.93
C GLU A 164 3.16 -2.71 24.50
N PRO A 165 2.72 -2.31 25.71
CA PRO A 165 3.03 -0.99 26.26
C PRO A 165 4.53 -0.68 26.34
N HIS A 166 5.38 -1.67 26.61
CA HIS A 166 6.83 -1.48 26.60
C HIS A 166 7.38 -1.19 25.20
N ASP A 167 6.89 -1.90 24.18
CA ASP A 167 7.35 -1.70 22.80
C ASP A 167 6.88 -0.36 22.23
N ALA A 168 5.64 0.05 22.52
CA ALA A 168 5.12 1.37 22.19
C ALA A 168 5.93 2.50 22.88
N TYR A 169 6.29 2.30 24.15
CA TYR A 169 7.16 3.22 24.90
C TYR A 169 8.56 3.32 24.30
N GLN A 170 9.19 2.19 23.95
CA GLN A 170 10.49 2.18 23.27
C GLN A 170 10.44 2.87 21.91
N MET A 171 9.38 2.62 21.12
CA MET A 171 9.18 3.24 19.82
C MET A 171 9.12 4.75 19.94
N VAL A 172 8.19 5.30 20.73
CA VAL A 172 8.03 6.75 20.85
C VAL A 172 9.28 7.41 21.45
N SER A 173 9.93 6.78 22.45
CA SER A 173 11.17 7.27 23.06
C SER A 173 12.30 7.41 22.04
N GLN A 174 12.54 6.36 21.24
CA GLN A 174 13.64 6.33 20.27
C GLN A 174 13.34 7.25 19.08
N VAL A 175 12.11 7.24 18.55
CA VAL A 175 11.70 8.05 17.39
C VAL A 175 11.69 9.54 17.74
N ALA A 176 11.08 9.94 18.87
CA ALA A 176 11.10 11.35 19.30
C ALA A 176 12.52 11.85 19.55
N SER A 177 13.36 11.05 20.22
CA SER A 177 14.76 11.39 20.48
C SER A 177 15.64 11.43 19.22
N ALA A 178 15.23 10.76 18.14
CA ALA A 178 15.90 10.81 16.83
C ALA A 178 15.46 12.05 16.04
N MET A 179 14.15 12.32 15.97
CA MET A 179 13.64 13.53 15.31
C MET A 179 14.09 14.82 15.99
N ALA A 180 14.18 14.84 17.32
CA ALA A 180 14.79 15.93 18.08
C ALA A 180 16.25 16.20 17.62
N ALA A 181 17.06 15.14 17.51
CA ALA A 181 18.43 15.26 17.01
C ALA A 181 18.48 15.77 15.55
N ALA A 182 17.60 15.30 14.68
CA ALA A 182 17.51 15.76 13.29
C ALA A 182 17.13 17.25 13.19
N HIS A 183 16.15 17.73 13.96
CA HIS A 183 15.72 19.13 13.90
C HIS A 183 16.76 20.11 14.41
N ARG A 184 17.63 19.72 15.35
CA ARG A 184 18.78 20.55 15.77
C ARG A 184 19.77 20.79 14.63
N GLU A 185 19.91 19.83 13.71
CA GLU A 185 20.69 19.96 12.47
C GLU A 185 19.87 20.56 11.29
N GLY A 186 18.69 21.12 11.57
CA GLY A 186 17.80 21.71 10.55
C GLY A 186 17.10 20.70 9.64
N LEU A 187 17.16 19.41 9.94
CA LEU A 187 16.53 18.36 9.16
C LEU A 187 15.12 18.03 9.69
N ALA A 188 14.19 17.82 8.77
CA ALA A 188 12.82 17.38 9.05
C ALA A 188 12.47 16.16 8.20
N HIS A 189 11.50 15.36 8.64
CA HIS A 189 11.01 14.22 7.89
C HIS A 189 9.77 14.58 7.06
N LEU A 190 8.82 15.34 7.60
CA LEU A 190 7.56 15.83 7.00
C LEU A 190 6.67 14.75 6.36
N ARG A 191 6.98 13.49 6.60
CA ARG A 191 6.38 12.30 5.98
C ARG A 191 6.53 11.07 6.88
N LEU A 192 6.80 11.29 8.17
CA LEU A 192 6.95 10.22 9.14
C LEU A 192 5.60 9.49 9.28
N ASN A 193 5.60 8.18 9.03
CA ASN A 193 4.39 7.36 8.96
C ASN A 193 4.73 5.88 9.25
N PRO A 194 3.75 4.97 9.41
CA PRO A 194 4.02 3.58 9.76
C PRO A 194 4.97 2.83 8.80
N ASN A 195 5.01 3.18 7.51
CA ASN A 195 6.00 2.60 6.59
C ASN A 195 7.40 3.18 6.84
N ALA A 196 7.54 4.38 7.40
CA ALA A 196 8.84 5.02 7.62
C ALA A 196 9.56 4.54 8.88
N VAL A 197 8.86 3.85 9.80
CA VAL A 197 9.40 3.35 11.06
C VAL A 197 9.59 1.84 10.99
N LEU A 198 10.79 1.39 11.34
CA LEU A 198 11.24 0.00 11.26
C LEU A 198 11.71 -0.48 12.63
N ARG A 199 11.50 -1.74 12.97
CA ARG A 199 12.09 -2.39 14.16
C ARG A 199 13.07 -3.46 13.71
N THR A 200 14.33 -3.38 14.12
CA THR A 200 15.35 -4.42 13.84
C THR A 200 15.09 -5.69 14.64
N SER A 201 15.70 -6.79 14.23
CA SER A 201 15.72 -8.05 14.98
C SER A 201 16.28 -7.91 16.40
N SER A 202 17.19 -6.95 16.60
CA SER A 202 17.76 -6.56 17.90
C SER A 202 16.86 -5.63 18.74
N GLY A 203 15.66 -5.30 18.26
CA GLY A 203 14.68 -4.49 18.97
C GLY A 203 14.91 -2.97 18.92
N GLN A 204 15.85 -2.49 18.09
CA GLN A 204 16.08 -1.05 17.87
C GLN A 204 15.07 -0.49 16.88
N TRP A 205 14.63 0.74 17.10
CA TRP A 205 13.76 1.46 16.18
C TRP A 205 14.57 2.34 15.23
N ARG A 206 14.31 2.23 13.93
CA ARG A 206 14.98 3.02 12.88
C ARG A 206 13.98 3.73 11.96
N ILE A 207 14.38 4.88 11.43
CA ILE A 207 13.55 5.78 10.63
C ILE A 207 14.15 5.89 9.22
N ARG A 208 13.36 5.64 8.17
CA ARG A 208 13.83 5.70 6.77
C ARG A 208 13.42 6.98 6.04
N GLY A 209 14.38 7.57 5.32
CA GLY A 209 14.14 8.67 4.37
C GLY A 209 13.91 10.04 4.99
N LEU A 210 14.61 10.37 6.09
CA LEU A 210 14.72 11.73 6.61
C LEU A 210 15.08 12.72 5.50
N ALA A 211 14.35 13.85 5.41
CA ALA A 211 14.34 14.84 4.32
C ALA A 211 14.00 14.30 2.91
N VAL A 212 14.60 13.18 2.48
CA VAL A 212 14.45 12.57 1.16
C VAL A 212 13.00 12.20 0.84
N ASN A 213 12.25 11.61 1.78
CA ASN A 213 10.86 11.22 1.55
C ASN A 213 9.92 12.42 1.31
N ALA A 214 10.22 13.57 1.92
CA ALA A 214 9.50 14.82 1.66
C ALA A 214 9.90 15.41 0.32
N ALA A 215 11.21 15.48 0.05
CA ALA A 215 11.76 16.03 -1.20
C ALA A 215 11.29 15.24 -2.44
N LEU A 216 11.22 13.90 -2.38
CA LEU A 216 10.69 13.05 -3.47
C LEU A 216 9.25 13.42 -3.86
N ARG A 217 8.48 13.98 -2.92
CA ARG A 217 7.07 14.37 -3.08
C ARG A 217 6.84 15.87 -3.18
N GLY A 218 7.87 16.70 -2.98
CA GLY A 218 7.75 18.15 -2.97
C GLY A 218 7.01 18.69 -1.74
N ILE A 219 7.03 17.95 -0.64
CA ILE A 219 6.36 18.33 0.60
C ILE A 219 7.27 19.29 1.38
N THR A 220 6.69 20.42 1.78
CA THR A 220 7.28 21.44 2.64
C THR A 220 6.29 21.78 3.76
N SER A 221 6.75 22.43 4.82
CA SER A 221 5.93 22.86 5.96
C SER A 221 6.56 24.07 6.60
N GLU A 222 5.76 25.10 6.88
CA GLU A 222 6.19 26.28 7.67
C GLU A 222 6.43 25.94 9.14
N THR A 223 5.86 24.83 9.64
CA THR A 223 5.99 24.38 11.03
C THR A 223 6.53 22.94 11.09
N PRO A 224 7.77 22.68 10.62
CA PRO A 224 8.28 21.32 10.40
C PRO A 224 8.34 20.49 11.68
N GLN A 225 8.74 21.10 12.80
CA GLN A 225 8.79 20.44 14.11
C GLN A 225 7.39 20.04 14.61
N ARG A 226 6.37 20.87 14.38
CA ARG A 226 4.98 20.52 14.74
C ARG A 226 4.48 19.36 13.89
N THR A 227 4.69 19.41 12.57
CA THR A 227 4.29 18.36 11.63
C THR A 227 4.89 16.99 12.00
N ASP A 228 6.19 16.94 12.29
CA ASP A 228 6.84 15.69 12.69
C ASP A 228 6.45 15.25 14.12
N THR A 229 6.13 16.17 15.04
CA THR A 229 5.63 15.85 16.39
C THR A 229 4.24 15.20 16.34
N GLU A 230 3.34 15.76 15.55
CA GLU A 230 2.00 15.22 15.31
C GLU A 230 2.08 13.83 14.66
N ALA A 231 2.98 13.65 13.70
CA ALA A 231 3.27 12.35 13.10
C ALA A 231 3.79 11.31 14.12
N ILE A 232 4.63 11.70 15.07
CA ILE A 232 5.03 10.81 16.19
C ILE A 232 3.83 10.47 17.08
N GLY A 233 2.96 11.45 17.36
CA GLY A 233 1.70 11.24 18.08
C GLY A 233 0.80 10.22 17.41
N ALA A 234 0.67 10.30 16.08
CA ALA A 234 -0.10 9.39 15.24
C ALA A 234 0.50 7.97 15.18
N LEU A 235 1.83 7.86 15.13
CA LEU A 235 2.53 6.59 15.23
C LEU A 235 2.28 5.91 16.58
N LEU A 236 2.39 6.65 17.68
CA LEU A 236 2.08 6.12 19.01
C LEU A 236 0.60 5.72 19.12
N TYR A 237 -0.31 6.53 18.57
CA TYR A 237 -1.74 6.23 18.53
C TYR A 237 -2.02 4.90 17.83
N ALA A 238 -1.47 4.72 16.64
CA ALA A 238 -1.52 3.47 15.87
C ALA A 238 -0.92 2.30 16.65
N GLY A 239 0.24 2.52 17.29
CA GLY A 239 0.88 1.58 18.20
C GLY A 239 -0.03 1.10 19.32
N LEU A 240 -0.77 2.01 19.95
CA LEU A 240 -1.63 1.71 21.10
C LEU A 240 -3.00 1.14 20.72
N THR A 241 -3.54 1.46 19.55
CA THR A 241 -4.96 1.21 19.21
C THR A 241 -5.18 0.30 18.00
N GLN A 242 -4.17 0.09 17.15
CA GLN A 242 -4.31 -0.50 15.82
C GLN A 242 -5.24 0.30 14.88
N ARG A 243 -5.45 1.60 15.14
CA ARG A 243 -6.22 2.53 14.30
C ARG A 243 -5.39 3.74 13.90
N TRP A 244 -5.78 4.40 12.83
CA TRP A 244 -5.27 5.73 12.48
C TRP A 244 -6.05 6.80 13.28
N PRO A 245 -5.41 7.88 13.78
CA PRO A 245 -6.07 8.88 14.64
C PRO A 245 -7.03 9.84 13.92
N TYR A 246 -7.06 9.84 12.58
CA TYR A 246 -7.97 10.66 11.78
C TYR A 246 -9.09 9.80 11.18
N GLU A 247 -10.10 10.44 10.59
CA GLU A 247 -11.29 9.74 10.05
C GLU A 247 -10.97 8.82 8.87
N ASP A 248 -10.00 9.18 8.03
CA ASP A 248 -9.66 8.40 6.83
C ASP A 248 -8.73 7.22 7.15
N ASP A 249 -9.04 6.06 6.57
CA ASP A 249 -8.19 4.87 6.57
C ASP A 249 -6.82 5.19 5.93
N ALA A 250 -5.73 4.86 6.63
CA ALA A 250 -4.38 5.11 6.14
C ALA A 250 -3.40 4.00 6.55
N TYR A 251 -2.42 3.74 5.68
CA TYR A 251 -1.31 2.81 5.94
C TYR A 251 -1.72 1.37 6.32
N GLY A 252 -2.92 0.94 5.91
CA GLY A 252 -3.49 -0.37 6.25
C GLY A 252 -4.20 -0.41 7.60
N LEU A 253 -4.37 0.73 8.27
CA LEU A 253 -5.10 0.88 9.53
C LEU A 253 -6.42 1.61 9.28
N SER A 254 -7.50 1.15 9.92
CA SER A 254 -8.77 1.85 9.86
C SER A 254 -8.71 3.17 10.63
N GLY A 255 -9.35 4.20 10.08
CA GLY A 255 -9.53 5.49 10.76
C GLY A 255 -10.46 5.43 11.97
N LEU A 256 -10.74 6.59 12.53
CA LEU A 256 -11.81 6.78 13.51
C LEU A 256 -13.17 6.91 12.82
N PRO A 257 -14.27 6.50 13.48
CA PRO A 257 -15.60 6.75 12.94
C PRO A 257 -15.85 8.26 12.78
N LYS A 258 -16.51 8.62 11.68
CA LYS A 258 -16.85 10.01 11.36
C LYS A 258 -17.67 10.67 12.47
N ASP A 259 -17.54 11.98 12.56
CA ASP A 259 -18.28 12.84 13.50
C ASP A 259 -17.96 12.63 15.01
N ILE A 260 -17.06 11.69 15.34
CA ILE A 260 -16.55 11.49 16.72
C ILE A 260 -15.37 12.43 17.03
N GLY A 261 -14.57 12.77 16.03
CA GLY A 261 -13.30 13.48 16.20
C GLY A 261 -12.22 12.64 16.90
N LEU A 262 -11.10 13.26 17.25
CA LEU A 262 -9.98 12.57 17.89
C LEU A 262 -10.33 12.16 19.33
N ILE A 263 -10.39 10.85 19.59
CA ILE A 263 -10.63 10.27 20.92
C ILE A 263 -9.35 9.64 21.52
N PRO A 264 -9.13 9.72 22.84
CA PRO A 264 -7.93 9.15 23.47
C PRO A 264 -7.78 7.63 23.28
N PRO A 265 -6.55 7.12 23.07
CA PRO A 265 -6.29 5.69 22.92
C PRO A 265 -6.90 4.75 23.98
N ASP A 266 -7.01 5.19 25.24
CA ASP A 266 -7.60 4.41 26.33
C ASP A 266 -9.14 4.39 26.33
N GLN A 267 -9.78 5.28 25.58
CA GLN A 267 -11.22 5.23 25.27
C GLN A 267 -11.50 4.35 24.04
N VAL A 268 -10.55 4.24 23.11
CA VAL A 268 -10.63 3.35 21.93
C VAL A 268 -10.44 1.89 22.32
N ARG A 269 -9.48 1.59 23.21
CA ARG A 269 -9.12 0.23 23.59
C ARG A 269 -8.84 0.12 25.10
N ALA A 270 -9.56 -0.77 25.77
CA ALA A 270 -9.28 -1.12 27.15
C ALA A 270 -7.86 -1.72 27.33
N GLY A 271 -7.21 -1.41 28.46
CA GLY A 271 -5.86 -1.91 28.77
C GLY A 271 -4.70 -1.09 28.16
N VAL A 272 -4.98 0.01 27.45
CA VAL A 272 -3.94 0.96 27.05
C VAL A 272 -3.34 1.65 28.28
N HIS A 273 -2.02 1.80 28.30
CA HIS A 273 -1.32 2.50 29.39
C HIS A 273 -1.63 4.00 29.37
N ARG A 274 -2.26 4.49 30.44
CA ARG A 274 -2.76 5.89 30.56
C ARG A 274 -1.74 6.94 30.12
N GLY A 275 -0.51 6.90 30.66
CA GLY A 275 0.52 7.88 30.32
C GLY A 275 0.94 7.86 28.84
N LEU A 276 0.82 6.72 28.14
CA LEU A 276 1.07 6.66 26.70
C LEU A 276 -0.12 7.21 25.89
N SER A 277 -1.36 7.03 26.39
CA SER A 277 -2.55 7.67 25.83
C SER A 277 -2.47 9.19 25.94
N GLU A 278 -2.15 9.70 27.12
CA GLU A 278 -1.97 11.13 27.40
C GLU A 278 -0.83 11.71 26.54
N LEU A 279 0.31 11.01 26.42
CA LEU A 279 1.43 11.42 25.55
C LEU A 279 1.05 11.48 24.07
N SER A 280 0.31 10.48 23.55
CA SER A 280 -0.17 10.46 22.17
C SER A 280 -1.09 11.66 21.89
N MET A 281 -2.02 11.95 22.81
CA MET A 281 -2.93 13.09 22.70
C MET A 281 -2.23 14.45 22.82
N ARG A 282 -1.17 14.55 23.65
CA ARG A 282 -0.34 15.77 23.75
C ARG A 282 0.44 16.04 22.47
N ALA A 283 0.88 15.01 21.76
CA ALA A 283 1.59 15.12 20.49
C ALA A 283 0.66 15.41 19.29
N LEU A 284 -0.56 14.86 19.29
CA LEU A 284 -1.56 15.01 18.21
C LEU A 284 -2.24 16.40 18.12
N ALA A 285 -1.67 17.43 18.78
CA ALA A 285 -1.92 18.86 18.60
C ALA A 285 -3.37 19.30 18.26
N ASN A 286 -4.35 18.76 19.00
CA ASN A 286 -5.80 18.91 18.81
C ASN A 286 -6.35 20.24 19.37
N ASP A 287 -5.84 21.39 18.91
CA ASP A 287 -6.28 22.77 19.24
C ASP A 287 -6.72 23.02 20.71
N GLY A 288 -5.94 22.47 21.66
CA GLY A 288 -6.16 22.63 23.11
C GLY A 288 -7.02 21.55 23.80
N ALA A 289 -7.56 20.58 23.07
CA ALA A 289 -8.33 19.45 23.62
C ALA A 289 -7.45 18.22 23.94
N THR A 290 -6.57 18.36 24.93
CA THR A 290 -5.91 17.22 25.57
C THR A 290 -6.87 16.47 26.50
N ALA A 291 -6.70 15.15 26.61
CA ALA A 291 -7.50 14.30 27.51
C ALA A 291 -7.40 14.73 28.99
N SER A 292 -6.24 15.27 29.37
CA SER A 292 -5.98 15.94 30.63
C SER A 292 -5.84 17.45 30.40
N ARG A 293 -6.85 18.24 30.82
CA ARG A 293 -6.90 19.72 30.69
C ARG A 293 -5.78 20.49 31.42
N HIS A 294 -4.78 19.80 31.95
CA HIS A 294 -3.74 20.34 32.83
C HIS A 294 -2.33 20.24 32.23
N GLU A 295 -2.10 19.41 31.21
CA GLU A 295 -0.78 19.26 30.59
C GLU A 295 -0.74 19.90 29.20
N SER A 296 0.33 20.65 28.94
CA SER A 296 0.55 21.33 27.66
C SER A 296 0.75 20.34 26.52
N ALA A 297 0.21 20.68 25.34
CA ALA A 297 0.53 19.99 24.09
C ALA A 297 2.05 20.05 23.82
N CYS A 298 2.57 19.03 23.14
CA CYS A 298 3.94 19.00 22.63
C CYS A 298 3.90 19.42 21.16
N ILE A 299 4.56 20.52 20.81
CA ILE A 299 4.65 21.05 19.45
C ILE A 299 6.05 20.84 18.83
N THR A 300 7.00 20.30 19.60
CA THR A 300 8.34 19.92 19.13
C THR A 300 8.73 18.52 19.61
N PRO A 301 9.62 17.79 18.90
CA PRO A 301 10.08 16.49 19.38
C PRO A 301 10.92 16.61 20.67
N GLU A 302 11.64 17.72 20.87
CA GLU A 302 12.28 18.09 22.14
C GLU A 302 11.30 18.10 23.33
N GLU A 303 10.15 18.76 23.20
CA GLU A 303 9.11 18.76 24.23
C GLU A 303 8.54 17.35 24.47
N LEU A 304 8.38 16.57 23.40
CA LEU A 304 7.92 15.20 23.50
C LEU A 304 8.92 14.29 24.23
N VAL A 305 10.23 14.45 23.96
CA VAL A 305 11.30 13.77 24.69
C VAL A 305 11.30 14.16 26.17
N LYS A 306 11.08 15.44 26.50
CA LYS A 306 10.94 15.89 27.88
C LYS A 306 9.74 15.23 28.57
N ALA A 307 8.57 15.24 27.94
CA ALA A 307 7.35 14.61 28.45
C ALA A 307 7.52 13.09 28.69
N ILE A 308 8.22 12.39 27.79
CA ILE A 308 8.59 10.98 27.94
C ILE A 308 9.50 10.78 29.16
N GLY A 309 10.45 11.69 29.41
CA GLY A 309 11.37 11.64 30.54
C GLY A 309 10.72 11.92 31.90
N GLU A 310 9.60 12.65 31.92
CA GLU A 310 8.79 12.92 33.11
C GLU A 310 7.86 11.74 33.47
N MET A 311 7.50 10.89 32.50
CA MET A 311 6.66 9.71 32.73
C MET A 311 7.41 8.59 33.48
N PRO A 312 6.75 7.86 34.41
CA PRO A 312 7.33 6.65 35.00
C PRO A 312 7.75 5.63 33.94
N ARG A 313 8.99 5.14 34.02
CA ARG A 313 9.56 4.19 33.06
C ARG A 313 8.78 2.88 33.01
N ILE A 314 8.21 2.58 31.85
CA ILE A 314 7.52 1.31 31.59
C ILE A 314 8.55 0.20 31.44
N ARG A 315 8.54 -0.75 32.39
CA ARG A 315 9.46 -1.91 32.40
C ARG A 315 9.12 -2.90 31.27
N PRO A 316 10.10 -3.69 30.78
CA PRO A 316 9.79 -4.82 29.91
C PRO A 316 8.88 -5.82 30.65
N PRO A 317 8.03 -6.56 29.93
CA PRO A 317 7.24 -7.65 30.53
C PRO A 317 8.17 -8.67 31.17
N GLU A 318 7.76 -9.25 32.30
CA GLU A 318 8.53 -10.31 32.94
C GLU A 318 8.63 -11.52 32.00
N PRO A 319 9.81 -12.17 31.88
CA PRO A 319 9.93 -13.38 31.09
C PRO A 319 8.96 -14.44 31.62
N ALA A 320 8.08 -14.93 30.75
CA ALA A 320 7.23 -16.06 31.07
C ALA A 320 8.10 -17.32 31.19
N PHE A 321 8.62 -17.57 32.39
CA PHE A 321 9.24 -18.84 32.72
C PHE A 321 8.16 -19.92 32.63
N THR A 322 8.24 -20.77 31.61
CA THR A 322 7.46 -22.01 31.56
C THR A 322 7.73 -22.75 32.86
N ALA A 323 6.69 -23.02 33.65
CA ALA A 323 6.84 -23.81 34.86
C ALA A 323 7.56 -25.11 34.50
N PRO A 324 8.61 -25.53 35.25
CA PRO A 324 9.25 -26.80 34.98
C PRO A 324 8.19 -27.91 35.02
N PRO A 325 8.27 -28.92 34.14
CA PRO A 325 7.29 -30.00 34.11
C PRO A 325 7.14 -30.60 35.51
N GLU A 326 5.90 -30.90 35.93
CA GLU A 326 5.65 -31.50 37.23
C GLU A 326 6.56 -32.72 37.41
N TYR A 327 7.40 -32.69 38.44
CA TYR A 327 8.20 -33.85 38.82
C TYR A 327 7.24 -35.00 39.11
N GLN A 328 7.19 -35.98 38.21
CA GLN A 328 6.52 -37.25 38.47
C GLN A 328 7.11 -37.81 39.75
N ARG A 329 6.35 -37.75 40.85
CA ARG A 329 6.71 -38.41 42.10
C ARG A 329 6.77 -39.90 41.80
N THR A 330 7.98 -40.43 41.67
CA THR A 330 8.21 -41.86 41.69
C THR A 330 7.71 -42.39 43.03
N THR A 331 6.53 -43.02 43.00
CA THR A 331 6.07 -43.85 44.12
C THR A 331 7.02 -45.02 44.24
N TYR A 332 8.10 -44.83 44.99
CA TYR A 332 8.85 -45.91 45.58
C TYR A 332 7.89 -46.72 46.45
N GLN A 333 7.34 -47.80 45.88
CA GLN A 333 6.78 -48.87 46.69
C GLN A 333 7.91 -49.35 47.60
N GLN A 334 7.75 -49.16 48.91
CA GLN A 334 8.62 -49.78 49.90
C GLN A 334 8.39 -51.30 49.83
N GLY A 335 9.18 -51.97 48.99
CA GLY A 335 9.25 -53.42 48.96
C GLY A 335 9.77 -53.94 50.29
N THR A 336 8.92 -54.68 51.01
CA THR A 336 9.26 -55.37 52.25
C THR A 336 10.56 -56.15 52.09
N TYR A 337 11.49 -56.00 53.05
CA TYR A 337 12.76 -56.74 53.09
C TYR A 337 12.54 -58.24 53.36
N GLY A 338 12.11 -58.99 52.33
CA GLY A 338 12.21 -60.44 52.27
C GLY A 338 13.48 -60.84 51.53
N ARG A 339 14.37 -61.61 52.17
CA ARG A 339 15.66 -62.06 51.61
C ARG A 339 15.51 -63.41 50.89
N PRO A 340 15.85 -63.52 49.60
CA PRO A 340 16.12 -64.81 48.96
C PRO A 340 17.63 -65.05 48.71
N ALA A 341 17.95 -66.30 48.37
CA ALA A 341 19.30 -66.87 48.30
C ALA A 341 20.13 -66.45 47.05
N PRO A 342 21.47 -66.60 47.10
CA PRO A 342 22.34 -66.20 45.99
C PRO A 342 22.15 -67.08 44.75
N HIS A 343 22.01 -66.44 43.59
CA HIS A 343 22.01 -67.10 42.28
C HIS A 343 23.26 -66.67 41.50
N PRO A 344 23.98 -67.60 40.83
CA PRO A 344 25.24 -67.28 40.16
C PRO A 344 25.02 -66.71 38.76
N GLY A 345 25.81 -65.68 38.42
CA GLY A 345 26.27 -65.38 37.06
C GLY A 345 25.24 -65.12 35.96
N VAL A 346 24.86 -63.85 35.78
CA VAL A 346 24.50 -63.31 34.45
C VAL A 346 25.16 -61.94 34.27
N THR A 347 26.12 -61.85 33.34
CA THR A 347 26.62 -60.58 32.82
C THR A 347 25.56 -59.95 31.94
N GLN A 348 24.96 -58.82 32.37
CA GLN A 348 24.17 -57.99 31.45
C GLN A 348 25.10 -57.11 30.61
N PRO A 349 24.93 -57.06 29.27
CA PRO A 349 25.76 -56.27 28.39
C PRO A 349 25.43 -54.77 28.47
N LEU A 350 26.42 -53.94 28.18
CA LEU A 350 26.25 -52.49 28.01
C LEU A 350 25.23 -52.19 26.91
N PRO A 351 24.33 -51.20 27.08
CA PRO A 351 23.47 -50.75 26.00
C PRO A 351 24.32 -50.14 24.88
N SER A 352 24.13 -50.61 23.66
CA SER A 352 24.81 -50.10 22.47
C SER A 352 24.31 -48.69 22.10
N PRO A 353 25.18 -47.81 21.57
CA PRO A 353 24.78 -46.46 21.15
C PRO A 353 23.78 -46.52 19.99
N PRO A 354 22.89 -45.51 19.85
CA PRO A 354 21.91 -45.47 18.77
C PRO A 354 22.60 -45.37 17.39
N PRO A 355 22.03 -46.00 16.35
CA PRO A 355 22.62 -46.00 15.01
C PRO A 355 22.57 -44.60 14.38
N PRO A 356 23.56 -44.25 13.53
CA PRO A 356 23.56 -42.99 12.80
C PRO A 356 22.43 -42.93 11.78
N LEU A 357 21.86 -41.74 11.59
CA LEU A 357 20.81 -41.46 10.60
C LEU A 357 21.28 -41.84 9.19
N GLN A 358 20.64 -42.84 8.59
CA GLN A 358 20.91 -43.22 7.20
C GLN A 358 20.37 -42.17 6.23
N SER A 359 21.27 -41.43 5.59
CA SER A 359 20.96 -40.69 4.38
C SER A 359 20.75 -41.68 3.22
N ARG A 360 19.51 -41.81 2.73
CA ARG A 360 19.23 -42.64 1.55
C ARG A 360 18.31 -41.95 0.53
N THR A 361 18.98 -41.28 -0.40
CA THR A 361 18.47 -40.82 -1.71
C THR A 361 17.73 -41.97 -2.44
N GLY A 362 16.53 -41.73 -2.96
CA GLY A 362 15.63 -42.85 -3.34
C GLY A 362 14.67 -42.70 -4.53
N LYS A 363 14.85 -41.72 -5.44
CA LYS A 363 14.33 -41.67 -6.84
C LYS A 363 12.82 -41.90 -7.19
N ALA A 364 11.95 -42.37 -6.31
CA ALA A 364 10.56 -42.75 -6.68
C ALA A 364 9.61 -41.55 -6.91
N LEU A 365 9.75 -40.47 -6.14
CA LEU A 365 8.77 -39.36 -6.13
C LEU A 365 8.81 -38.46 -7.38
N LYS A 366 9.87 -38.52 -8.20
CA LYS A 366 10.04 -37.64 -9.37
C LYS A 366 9.22 -38.04 -10.60
N TRP A 367 8.74 -39.29 -10.69
CA TRP A 367 7.98 -39.74 -11.86
C TRP A 367 6.47 -39.46 -11.76
N ALA A 368 5.90 -39.45 -10.55
CA ALA A 368 4.49 -39.15 -10.35
C ALA A 368 4.13 -37.70 -10.73
N VAL A 369 4.97 -36.73 -10.37
CA VAL A 369 4.78 -35.31 -10.71
C VAL A 369 4.93 -35.06 -12.22
N SER A 370 5.91 -35.71 -12.86
CA SER A 370 6.11 -35.60 -14.31
C SER A 370 4.97 -36.23 -15.11
N ALA A 371 4.43 -37.37 -14.67
CA ALA A 371 3.27 -38.00 -15.33
C ALA A 371 2.00 -37.13 -15.23
N LEU A 372 1.76 -36.50 -14.07
CA LEU A 372 0.65 -35.54 -13.89
C LEU A 372 0.80 -34.29 -14.77
N LEU A 373 2.02 -33.74 -14.91
CA LEU A 373 2.27 -32.61 -15.81
C LEU A 373 2.10 -32.98 -17.29
N ILE A 374 2.52 -34.18 -17.71
CA ILE A 374 2.30 -34.67 -19.08
C ILE A 374 0.80 -34.89 -19.36
N ALA A 375 0.05 -35.43 -18.40
CA ALA A 375 -1.41 -35.58 -18.53
C ALA A 375 -2.14 -34.22 -18.62
N ALA A 376 -1.72 -33.23 -17.81
CA ALA A 376 -2.27 -31.88 -17.85
C ALA A 376 -1.97 -31.16 -19.18
N LEU A 377 -0.74 -31.29 -19.69
CA LEU A 377 -0.35 -30.71 -20.98
C LEU A 377 -1.03 -31.42 -22.17
N GLY A 378 -1.25 -32.74 -22.09
CA GLY A 378 -1.97 -33.50 -23.11
C GLY A 378 -3.44 -33.09 -23.24
N LEU A 379 -4.13 -32.89 -22.12
CA LEU A 379 -5.53 -32.47 -22.11
C LEU A 379 -5.74 -31.03 -22.61
N GLY A 380 -4.80 -30.12 -22.31
CA GLY A 380 -4.84 -28.76 -22.86
C GLY A 380 -4.61 -28.70 -24.37
N SER A 381 -3.80 -29.61 -24.92
CA SER A 381 -3.47 -29.64 -26.35
C SER A 381 -4.62 -30.16 -27.23
N TRP A 382 -5.48 -31.05 -26.72
CA TRP A 382 -6.58 -31.59 -27.51
C TRP A 382 -7.72 -30.58 -27.74
N GLN A 383 -8.03 -29.73 -26.75
CA GLN A 383 -9.05 -28.69 -26.89
C GLN A 383 -8.64 -27.55 -27.85
N LEU A 384 -7.32 -27.32 -28.05
CA LEU A 384 -6.83 -26.36 -29.04
C LEU A 384 -6.88 -26.92 -30.48
N ALA A 385 -6.85 -28.24 -30.64
CA ALA A 385 -6.89 -28.90 -31.95
C ALA A 385 -8.30 -28.87 -32.57
N ASP A 386 -9.35 -29.15 -31.80
CA ASP A 386 -10.75 -29.08 -32.27
C ASP A 386 -11.12 -27.65 -32.71
N ALA A 387 -10.79 -26.66 -31.88
CA ALA A 387 -11.11 -25.25 -32.13
C ALA A 387 -10.45 -24.68 -33.40
N LEU A 388 -9.30 -25.22 -33.83
CA LEU A 388 -8.62 -24.83 -35.07
C LEU A 388 -9.10 -25.61 -36.30
N MET A 389 -9.65 -26.82 -36.13
CA MET A 389 -10.25 -27.58 -37.23
C MET A 389 -11.65 -27.08 -37.60
N GLU A 390 -12.40 -26.52 -36.65
CA GLU A 390 -13.75 -25.99 -36.88
C GLU A 390 -13.75 -24.64 -37.64
N GLN A 391 -12.62 -23.93 -37.66
CA GLN A 391 -12.50 -22.63 -38.33
C GLN A 391 -12.11 -22.72 -39.82
N ASN A 392 -11.73 -23.91 -40.30
CA ASN A 392 -11.19 -24.11 -41.66
C ASN A 392 -12.18 -24.74 -42.66
N ASN A 393 -13.46 -24.93 -42.26
CA ASN A 393 -14.51 -25.58 -43.05
C ASN A 393 -15.72 -24.66 -43.33
N LYS A 394 -15.49 -23.34 -43.49
CA LYS A 394 -16.54 -22.36 -43.87
C LYS A 394 -16.15 -21.49 -45.07
N SER A 395 -16.05 -22.16 -46.21
CA SER A 395 -16.18 -21.57 -47.55
C SER A 395 -16.72 -22.62 -48.51
N GLU A 396 -17.55 -22.19 -49.47
CA GLU A 396 -18.16 -22.98 -50.56
C GLU A 396 -19.41 -23.84 -50.25
N ASP A 397 -20.55 -23.13 -50.25
CA ASP A 397 -21.63 -23.23 -51.26
C ASP A 397 -22.83 -24.24 -51.20
N THR A 398 -23.97 -23.65 -51.60
CA THR A 398 -25.30 -24.11 -52.06
C THR A 398 -25.91 -25.51 -51.79
N ASN A 399 -27.21 -25.45 -51.44
CA ASN A 399 -28.33 -26.35 -51.81
C ASN A 399 -28.20 -27.88 -51.57
N GLN A 400 -29.04 -28.42 -50.69
CA GLN A 400 -30.26 -29.15 -51.09
C GLN A 400 -31.18 -29.53 -49.93
N THR A 401 -32.46 -29.77 -50.27
CA THR A 401 -33.53 -30.23 -49.37
C THR A 401 -33.52 -31.75 -49.23
N GLN A 402 -33.70 -32.31 -48.03
CA GLN A 402 -34.73 -33.34 -47.75
C GLN A 402 -34.77 -33.83 -46.29
N THR A 403 -35.90 -34.44 -45.95
CA THR A 403 -36.33 -34.95 -44.64
C THR A 403 -35.89 -36.39 -44.39
N THR A 404 -35.58 -36.74 -43.13
CA THR A 404 -35.90 -38.06 -42.56
C THR A 404 -36.08 -37.96 -41.04
N ASP A 405 -36.99 -38.77 -40.51
CA ASP A 405 -37.44 -38.77 -39.11
C ASP A 405 -36.59 -39.61 -38.15
N ASP A 406 -36.94 -39.46 -36.88
CA ASP A 406 -36.90 -40.41 -35.76
C ASP A 406 -35.67 -40.57 -34.84
N ASN A 407 -35.97 -40.30 -33.55
CA ASN A 407 -35.36 -40.77 -32.30
C ASN A 407 -33.84 -40.54 -32.09
N ASP A 408 -33.41 -39.88 -31.01
CA ASP A 408 -33.76 -40.31 -29.63
C ASP A 408 -33.59 -39.20 -28.56
N LYS A 409 -34.35 -39.34 -27.46
CA LYS A 409 -34.18 -38.80 -26.09
C LYS A 409 -33.62 -37.38 -25.83
N SER A 410 -34.52 -36.56 -25.26
CA SER A 410 -34.26 -35.69 -24.09
C SER A 410 -33.31 -34.49 -24.25
N GLY A 411 -33.59 -33.64 -25.24
CA GLY A 411 -33.13 -32.24 -25.19
C GLY A 411 -33.87 -31.45 -24.10
N ASP A 412 -33.20 -31.14 -22.99
CA ASP A 412 -33.72 -30.25 -21.96
C ASP A 412 -33.87 -28.83 -22.56
N LYS A 413 -35.12 -28.42 -22.84
CA LYS A 413 -35.40 -27.14 -23.51
C LYS A 413 -34.98 -25.99 -22.60
N ALA A 414 -33.81 -25.40 -22.89
CA ALA A 414 -33.33 -24.21 -22.23
C ALA A 414 -34.43 -23.13 -22.22
N LYS A 415 -34.83 -22.71 -21.01
CA LYS A 415 -35.89 -21.71 -20.82
C LYS A 415 -35.50 -20.39 -21.49
N PRO A 416 -36.47 -19.64 -22.06
CA PRO A 416 -36.19 -18.37 -22.70
C PRO A 416 -35.60 -17.40 -21.67
N VAL A 417 -34.35 -16.98 -21.91
CA VAL A 417 -33.57 -16.14 -21.01
C VAL A 417 -34.05 -14.70 -21.14
N LYS A 418 -34.56 -14.11 -20.06
CA LYS A 418 -35.13 -12.75 -20.09
C LYS A 418 -34.08 -11.72 -19.67
N THR A 419 -33.97 -10.62 -20.42
CA THR A 419 -33.19 -9.44 -19.99
C THR A 419 -33.87 -8.74 -18.81
N LEU A 420 -33.11 -8.43 -17.77
CA LEU A 420 -33.55 -7.77 -16.55
C LEU A 420 -33.30 -6.26 -16.65
N SER A 421 -34.25 -5.45 -16.17
CA SER A 421 -34.13 -4.00 -16.09
C SER A 421 -33.26 -3.58 -14.90
N ILE A 422 -32.34 -2.64 -15.13
CA ILE A 422 -31.62 -1.91 -14.08
C ILE A 422 -32.46 -0.69 -13.70
N ALA A 423 -32.68 -0.48 -12.41
CA ALA A 423 -33.48 0.62 -11.86
C ALA A 423 -32.61 1.78 -11.34
N ASP A 424 -31.46 1.45 -10.75
CA ASP A 424 -30.44 2.41 -10.29
C ASP A 424 -29.08 1.70 -10.24
N ALA A 425 -27.98 2.45 -10.15
CA ALA A 425 -26.66 1.89 -9.92
C ALA A 425 -25.72 2.90 -9.22
N ARG A 426 -24.77 2.38 -8.45
CA ARG A 426 -23.77 3.19 -7.72
C ARG A 426 -22.41 2.51 -7.72
N GLU A 427 -21.35 3.32 -7.83
CA GLU A 427 -19.98 2.80 -7.74
C GLU A 427 -19.70 2.21 -6.35
N TYR A 428 -19.07 1.04 -6.30
CA TYR A 428 -18.65 0.37 -5.07
C TYR A 428 -17.16 0.59 -4.82
N VAL A 429 -16.86 1.20 -3.67
CA VAL A 429 -15.53 1.64 -3.30
C VAL A 429 -15.05 0.81 -2.11
N ALA A 430 -14.31 -0.28 -2.39
CA ALA A 430 -13.76 -1.14 -1.35
C ALA A 430 -12.49 -0.57 -0.69
N SER A 431 -11.76 0.34 -1.35
CA SER A 431 -10.64 1.10 -0.80
C SER A 431 -10.30 2.32 -1.67
N GLY A 432 -9.71 3.36 -1.08
CA GLY A 432 -9.33 4.62 -1.75
C GLY A 432 -10.52 5.34 -2.39
N ASP A 433 -10.28 6.24 -3.35
CA ASP A 433 -11.38 7.01 -3.96
C ASP A 433 -12.21 6.20 -4.98
N ALA A 434 -13.43 6.67 -5.23
CA ALA A 434 -14.20 6.32 -6.42
C ALA A 434 -13.44 6.63 -7.73
N GLN A 435 -13.77 5.91 -8.79
CA GLN A 435 -13.13 6.00 -10.10
C GLN A 435 -13.76 7.11 -10.95
N ALA A 436 -15.08 7.05 -11.12
CA ALA A 436 -15.87 7.92 -11.97
C ALA A 436 -17.36 7.89 -11.56
N PRO A 437 -17.71 8.28 -10.33
CA PRO A 437 -19.05 8.02 -9.76
C PRO A 437 -20.18 8.76 -10.50
N GLY A 438 -19.89 9.85 -11.21
CA GLY A 438 -20.85 10.55 -12.08
C GLY A 438 -21.19 9.79 -13.37
N ASP A 439 -20.25 8.95 -13.85
CA ASP A 439 -20.36 8.25 -15.13
C ASP A 439 -21.08 6.89 -14.99
N VAL A 440 -21.49 6.49 -13.78
CA VAL A 440 -22.10 5.18 -13.48
C VAL A 440 -23.40 4.94 -14.26
N LYS A 441 -24.17 5.99 -14.60
CA LYS A 441 -25.39 5.85 -15.39
C LYS A 441 -25.14 5.48 -16.85
N LEU A 442 -23.94 5.77 -17.35
CA LEU A 442 -23.52 5.49 -18.73
C LEU A 442 -23.31 3.99 -19.00
N THR A 443 -23.32 3.12 -17.98
CA THR A 443 -23.16 1.68 -18.18
C THR A 443 -24.47 0.95 -18.47
N TYR A 444 -25.62 1.64 -18.47
CA TYR A 444 -26.94 1.04 -18.68
C TYR A 444 -27.97 2.00 -19.31
N ASP A 445 -27.52 3.08 -19.95
CA ASP A 445 -28.37 4.00 -20.71
C ASP A 445 -28.77 3.47 -22.10
N GLY A 446 -28.04 2.48 -22.61
CA GLY A 446 -28.25 1.86 -23.92
C GLY A 446 -27.40 2.45 -25.04
N ASP A 447 -26.43 3.32 -24.74
CA ASP A 447 -25.49 3.90 -25.70
C ASP A 447 -24.04 3.42 -25.42
N SER A 448 -23.64 2.37 -26.12
CA SER A 448 -22.30 1.77 -26.05
C SER A 448 -21.14 2.70 -26.45
N SER A 449 -21.41 3.92 -26.92
CA SER A 449 -20.38 4.94 -27.16
C SER A 449 -19.99 5.70 -25.89
N THR A 450 -20.88 5.74 -24.90
CA THR A 450 -20.65 6.27 -23.55
C THR A 450 -20.07 5.19 -22.63
N TYR A 451 -19.52 5.57 -21.47
CA TYR A 451 -18.91 4.60 -20.54
C TYR A 451 -18.59 5.18 -19.15
N TRP A 452 -18.67 4.32 -18.14
CA TRP A 452 -17.95 4.50 -16.87
C TRP A 452 -16.51 4.01 -17.02
N ARG A 453 -15.54 4.65 -16.37
CA ARG A 453 -14.11 4.30 -16.47
C ARG A 453 -13.46 4.05 -15.12
N THR A 454 -12.52 3.11 -15.08
CA THR A 454 -11.56 3.02 -13.97
C THR A 454 -10.58 4.20 -14.02
N LYS A 455 -9.92 4.50 -12.90
CA LYS A 455 -8.66 5.27 -12.96
C LYS A 455 -7.60 4.45 -13.72
N ARG A 456 -6.54 5.13 -14.16
CA ARG A 456 -5.33 4.50 -14.69
C ARG A 456 -4.48 3.96 -13.54
N TYR A 457 -4.10 2.70 -13.64
CA TYR A 457 -3.11 2.04 -12.81
C TYR A 457 -1.78 1.94 -13.57
N ASN A 458 -0.67 2.05 -12.84
CA ASN A 458 0.67 1.98 -13.44
C ASN A 458 1.13 0.53 -13.66
N ASP A 459 0.69 -0.38 -12.79
CA ASP A 459 1.00 -1.81 -12.82
C ASP A 459 -0.32 -2.63 -12.89
N GLY A 460 -0.23 -3.87 -13.37
CA GLY A 460 -1.36 -4.76 -13.65
C GLY A 460 -0.90 -6.07 -14.32
N PRO A 461 -1.80 -6.86 -14.93
CA PRO A 461 -3.23 -6.55 -15.13
C PRO A 461 -4.05 -6.62 -13.84
N THR A 462 -3.65 -7.46 -12.87
CA THR A 462 -4.30 -7.59 -11.56
C THR A 462 -4.17 -6.30 -10.74
N LEU A 463 -5.27 -5.82 -10.18
CA LEU A 463 -5.31 -4.56 -9.42
C LEU A 463 -4.75 -4.69 -7.99
N ALA A 464 -4.71 -5.90 -7.44
CA ALA A 464 -4.13 -6.18 -6.13
C ALA A 464 -2.59 -6.18 -6.20
N PRO A 465 -1.87 -5.68 -5.17
CA PRO A 465 -2.37 -5.27 -3.86
C PRO A 465 -2.93 -3.83 -3.80
N TYR A 466 -2.79 -3.02 -4.85
CA TYR A 466 -3.10 -1.59 -4.85
C TYR A 466 -4.59 -1.29 -4.62
N LYS A 467 -5.48 -2.07 -5.25
CA LYS A 467 -6.90 -2.19 -4.88
C LYS A 467 -7.33 -3.65 -4.97
N PRO A 468 -8.22 -4.15 -4.10
CA PRO A 468 -8.81 -5.48 -4.24
C PRO A 468 -9.69 -5.64 -5.50
N GLY A 469 -9.94 -4.53 -6.19
CA GLY A 469 -10.70 -4.38 -7.43
C GLY A 469 -11.42 -3.03 -7.47
N VAL A 470 -12.28 -2.83 -8.45
CA VAL A 470 -13.21 -1.69 -8.59
C VAL A 470 -14.52 -2.15 -9.23
N GLY A 471 -15.64 -1.47 -8.96
CA GLY A 471 -16.91 -1.98 -9.45
C GLY A 471 -18.13 -1.10 -9.25
N ILE A 472 -19.28 -1.60 -9.69
CA ILE A 472 -20.57 -0.91 -9.63
C ILE A 472 -21.61 -1.90 -9.08
N VAL A 473 -22.39 -1.48 -8.09
CA VAL A 473 -23.61 -2.18 -7.67
C VAL A 473 -24.78 -1.69 -8.50
N TYR A 474 -25.51 -2.63 -9.11
CA TYR A 474 -26.74 -2.40 -9.85
C TYR A 474 -27.94 -2.85 -9.02
N ASP A 475 -28.98 -2.02 -8.93
CA ASP A 475 -30.28 -2.38 -8.39
C ASP A 475 -31.21 -2.85 -9.53
N LEU A 476 -31.72 -4.07 -9.45
CA LEU A 476 -32.68 -4.64 -10.39
C LEU A 476 -34.14 -4.24 -10.08
N GLY A 477 -34.34 -3.30 -9.16
CA GLY A 477 -35.62 -2.80 -8.63
C GLY A 477 -36.37 -3.79 -7.73
N SER A 478 -36.11 -5.09 -7.89
CA SER A 478 -36.74 -6.19 -7.16
C SER A 478 -35.85 -7.43 -7.16
N ALA A 479 -36.12 -8.40 -6.28
CA ALA A 479 -35.31 -9.62 -6.18
C ALA A 479 -35.58 -10.58 -7.37
N GLN A 480 -34.71 -10.53 -8.38
CA GLN A 480 -34.75 -11.34 -9.60
C GLN A 480 -33.76 -12.51 -9.53
N LYS A 481 -33.96 -13.53 -10.36
CA LYS A 481 -32.93 -14.57 -10.58
C LYS A 481 -31.92 -14.04 -11.59
N VAL A 482 -30.64 -14.14 -11.28
CA VAL A 482 -29.54 -13.80 -12.21
C VAL A 482 -28.90 -15.10 -12.67
N SER A 483 -28.82 -15.28 -14.00
CA SER A 483 -28.28 -16.45 -14.68
C SER A 483 -27.07 -16.12 -15.56
N ALA A 484 -26.98 -14.89 -16.08
CA ALA A 484 -25.80 -14.36 -16.75
C ALA A 484 -25.77 -12.82 -16.72
N SER A 485 -24.63 -12.25 -17.09
CA SER A 485 -24.50 -10.86 -17.55
C SER A 485 -23.80 -10.82 -18.90
N SER A 486 -24.07 -9.77 -19.67
CA SER A 486 -23.25 -9.35 -20.81
C SER A 486 -22.74 -7.94 -20.52
N ILE A 487 -21.43 -7.75 -20.69
CA ILE A 487 -20.69 -6.54 -20.30
C ILE A 487 -19.91 -6.06 -21.54
N GLY A 488 -20.17 -4.84 -21.97
CA GLY A 488 -19.39 -4.12 -22.98
C GLY A 488 -18.17 -3.45 -22.34
N LEU A 489 -17.02 -3.54 -23.01
CA LEU A 489 -15.73 -3.04 -22.53
C LEU A 489 -15.07 -2.17 -23.59
N ARG A 490 -14.47 -1.04 -23.20
CA ARG A 490 -13.85 -0.12 -24.15
C ARG A 490 -12.49 -0.59 -24.66
N TYR A 491 -11.68 -1.15 -23.78
CA TYR A 491 -10.29 -1.54 -24.09
C TYR A 491 -10.17 -3.06 -24.16
N ASP A 492 -9.62 -3.53 -25.27
CA ASP A 492 -9.06 -4.86 -25.48
C ASP A 492 -7.62 -4.93 -24.92
N GLY A 493 -7.08 -6.14 -24.81
CA GLY A 493 -5.74 -6.40 -24.28
C GLY A 493 -5.71 -7.65 -23.40
N ASN A 494 -4.56 -7.95 -22.78
CA ASN A 494 -4.26 -9.32 -22.37
C ASN A 494 -5.23 -9.94 -21.35
N ASP A 495 -5.68 -9.20 -20.33
CA ASP A 495 -6.56 -9.72 -19.27
C ASP A 495 -7.51 -8.63 -18.70
N THR A 496 -8.82 -8.75 -18.96
CA THR A 496 -9.87 -8.14 -18.12
C THR A 496 -10.59 -9.23 -17.33
N THR A 497 -10.49 -9.23 -16.00
CA THR A 497 -11.23 -10.19 -15.14
C THR A 497 -12.35 -9.49 -14.39
N VAL A 498 -13.56 -9.99 -14.53
CA VAL A 498 -14.75 -9.51 -13.81
C VAL A 498 -15.41 -10.65 -13.05
N LYS A 499 -15.74 -10.36 -11.80
CA LYS A 499 -16.56 -11.18 -10.91
C LYS A 499 -17.91 -10.52 -10.68
N LEU A 500 -18.95 -11.33 -10.53
CA LEU A 500 -20.26 -10.87 -10.09
C LEU A 500 -20.54 -11.36 -8.68
N TYR A 501 -21.07 -10.49 -7.83
CA TYR A 501 -21.52 -10.82 -6.47
C TYR A 501 -22.96 -10.37 -6.25
N ALA A 502 -23.74 -11.16 -5.50
CA ALA A 502 -25.02 -10.72 -4.95
C ALA A 502 -24.76 -9.91 -3.67
N ALA A 503 -25.18 -8.65 -3.68
CA ALA A 503 -25.05 -7.71 -2.56
C ALA A 503 -26.36 -7.57 -1.77
N ASP A 504 -26.26 -7.11 -0.53
CA ASP A 504 -27.39 -6.88 0.38
C ASP A 504 -28.16 -5.57 0.06
N SER A 505 -27.48 -4.59 -0.53
CA SER A 505 -27.95 -3.23 -0.74
C SER A 505 -27.22 -2.54 -1.90
N LEU A 506 -27.70 -1.36 -2.32
CA LEU A 506 -27.04 -0.49 -3.33
C LEU A 506 -25.76 0.20 -2.79
N SER A 507 -25.51 0.13 -1.48
CA SER A 507 -24.31 0.69 -0.84
C SER A 507 -23.90 -0.23 0.32
N PRO A 508 -23.41 -1.45 -0.01
CA PRO A 508 -23.14 -2.48 0.97
C PRO A 508 -22.00 -2.07 1.91
N SER A 509 -22.29 -2.01 3.21
CA SER A 509 -21.28 -1.85 4.28
C SER A 509 -20.45 -3.12 4.48
N SER A 510 -20.98 -4.26 4.03
CA SER A 510 -20.32 -5.56 4.05
C SER A 510 -19.20 -5.60 3.00
N GLY A 511 -17.97 -5.90 3.42
CA GLY A 511 -16.87 -6.17 2.49
C GLY A 511 -17.15 -7.38 1.59
N ILE A 512 -16.47 -7.46 0.44
CA ILE A 512 -16.73 -8.46 -0.63
C ILE A 512 -16.77 -9.91 -0.12
N GLY A 513 -15.96 -10.25 0.89
CA GLY A 513 -15.95 -11.58 1.52
C GLY A 513 -17.26 -12.01 2.18
N GLY A 514 -18.19 -11.07 2.44
CA GLY A 514 -19.55 -11.37 2.90
C GLY A 514 -20.58 -11.52 1.78
N MET A 515 -20.22 -11.24 0.52
CA MET A 515 -21.14 -11.31 -0.63
C MET A 515 -21.11 -12.69 -1.29
N THR A 516 -22.24 -13.12 -1.86
CA THR A 516 -22.31 -14.42 -2.55
C THR A 516 -21.83 -14.29 -4.00
N GLU A 517 -20.75 -14.97 -4.38
CA GLU A 517 -20.25 -14.97 -5.76
C GLU A 517 -21.28 -15.64 -6.69
N ILE A 518 -21.68 -14.92 -7.74
CA ILE A 518 -22.58 -15.40 -8.80
C ILE A 518 -21.76 -16.12 -9.87
N GLY A 519 -20.61 -15.55 -10.25
CA GLY A 519 -19.68 -16.13 -11.24
C GLY A 519 -18.50 -15.20 -11.54
N THR A 520 -17.53 -15.71 -12.30
CA THR A 520 -16.32 -14.99 -12.72
C THR A 520 -16.01 -15.31 -14.18
N ALA A 521 -15.46 -14.36 -14.92
CA ALA A 521 -14.94 -14.58 -16.27
C ALA A 521 -13.80 -13.60 -16.59
N THR A 522 -12.90 -14.03 -17.49
CA THR A 522 -11.82 -13.21 -18.05
C THR A 522 -11.99 -13.12 -19.56
N THR A 523 -11.68 -11.96 -20.15
CA THR A 523 -11.64 -11.74 -21.61
C THR A 523 -10.43 -10.92 -21.99
N SER A 524 -9.98 -11.08 -23.23
CA SER A 524 -9.02 -10.17 -23.87
C SER A 524 -9.66 -9.21 -24.89
N GLY A 525 -10.96 -9.37 -25.15
CA GLY A 525 -11.72 -8.56 -26.11
C GLY A 525 -12.65 -7.53 -25.46
N LYS A 526 -13.31 -6.73 -26.31
CA LYS A 526 -14.23 -5.63 -25.92
C LYS A 526 -15.61 -6.08 -25.40
N SER A 527 -15.77 -7.35 -25.09
CA SER A 527 -17.00 -7.88 -24.50
C SER A 527 -16.71 -9.05 -23.58
N LEU A 528 -17.50 -9.18 -22.52
CA LEU A 528 -17.43 -10.26 -21.54
C LEU A 528 -18.84 -10.80 -21.26
N THR A 529 -18.96 -12.11 -21.08
CA THR A 529 -20.19 -12.75 -20.59
C THR A 529 -19.87 -13.53 -19.33
N VAL A 530 -20.33 -13.07 -18.17
CA VAL A 530 -20.22 -13.82 -16.91
C VAL A 530 -21.45 -14.70 -16.78
N LYS A 531 -21.28 -16.03 -16.85
CA LYS A 531 -22.35 -17.01 -16.57
C LYS A 531 -22.40 -17.30 -15.08
N ALA A 532 -23.59 -17.46 -14.52
CA ALA A 532 -23.75 -17.76 -13.11
C ALA A 532 -23.45 -19.25 -12.84
N SER A 533 -22.58 -19.53 -11.88
CA SER A 533 -22.23 -20.89 -11.43
C SER A 533 -23.43 -21.62 -10.82
N LYS A 534 -24.36 -20.85 -10.22
CA LYS A 534 -25.68 -21.27 -9.73
C LYS A 534 -26.63 -20.09 -9.90
N SER A 535 -27.92 -20.32 -10.17
CA SER A 535 -28.90 -19.23 -10.26
C SER A 535 -29.12 -18.60 -8.88
N VAL A 536 -28.64 -17.37 -8.68
CA VAL A 536 -28.80 -16.61 -7.44
C VAL A 536 -30.00 -15.69 -7.56
N LYS A 537 -30.88 -15.66 -6.55
CA LYS A 537 -31.96 -14.68 -6.46
C LYS A 537 -31.48 -13.48 -5.66
N THR A 538 -31.33 -12.31 -6.28
CA THR A 538 -30.87 -11.07 -5.64
C THR A 538 -31.58 -9.85 -6.22
N ARG A 539 -31.65 -8.77 -5.45
CA ARG A 539 -32.03 -7.44 -5.95
C ARG A 539 -30.80 -6.65 -6.41
N TYR A 540 -29.66 -6.81 -5.73
CA TYR A 540 -28.45 -6.03 -6.00
C TYR A 540 -27.34 -6.93 -6.53
N VAL A 541 -26.68 -6.48 -7.60
CA VAL A 541 -25.56 -7.19 -8.24
C VAL A 541 -24.35 -6.27 -8.31
N LEU A 542 -23.27 -6.64 -7.64
CA LEU A 542 -21.97 -6.00 -7.79
C LEU A 542 -21.24 -6.60 -8.99
N LEU A 543 -20.92 -5.76 -9.98
CA LEU A 543 -19.91 -6.03 -11.01
C LEU A 543 -18.55 -5.61 -10.44
N TRP A 544 -17.63 -6.56 -10.26
CA TRP A 544 -16.33 -6.34 -9.62
C TRP A 544 -15.18 -6.69 -10.56
N ILE A 545 -14.45 -5.69 -11.02
CA ILE A 545 -13.27 -5.83 -11.89
C ILE A 545 -12.03 -6.02 -11.01
N THR A 546 -11.31 -7.13 -11.20
CA THR A 546 -10.09 -7.46 -10.43
C THR A 546 -8.82 -7.42 -11.27
N ALA A 547 -8.94 -7.46 -12.60
CA ALA A 547 -7.85 -7.26 -13.53
C ALA A 547 -8.31 -6.42 -14.73
N VAL A 548 -7.43 -5.58 -15.25
CA VAL A 548 -7.67 -4.66 -16.38
C VAL A 548 -6.53 -4.74 -17.40
N PRO A 549 -6.78 -4.50 -18.70
CA PRO A 549 -5.76 -4.58 -19.72
C PRO A 549 -4.86 -3.34 -19.69
N TYR A 550 -3.66 -3.46 -20.27
CA TYR A 550 -2.87 -2.28 -20.60
C TYR A 550 -3.48 -1.62 -21.84
N ALA A 551 -3.96 -0.38 -21.70
CA ALA A 551 -4.63 0.37 -22.74
C ALA A 551 -3.83 1.63 -23.13
N PRO A 552 -3.92 2.11 -24.39
CA PRO A 552 -3.22 3.30 -24.86
C PRO A 552 -3.74 4.60 -24.21
N THR A 553 -3.06 5.72 -24.46
CA THR A 553 -3.52 7.05 -24.05
C THR A 553 -4.89 7.37 -24.65
N ASP A 554 -5.75 8.00 -23.86
CA ASP A 554 -7.05 8.55 -24.26
C ASP A 554 -7.20 10.00 -23.76
N GLY A 555 -8.32 10.65 -24.10
CA GLY A 555 -8.60 12.04 -23.70
C GLY A 555 -8.75 12.28 -22.20
N TYR A 556 -8.66 11.25 -21.35
CA TYR A 556 -8.80 11.33 -19.91
C TYR A 556 -7.57 10.85 -19.13
N SER A 557 -6.67 10.08 -19.76
CA SER A 557 -5.53 9.43 -19.10
C SER A 557 -4.49 8.89 -20.08
N GLY A 558 -3.21 8.94 -19.68
CA GLY A 558 -2.11 8.30 -20.41
C GLY A 558 -2.24 6.77 -20.52
N SER A 559 -1.34 6.14 -21.28
CA SER A 559 -1.29 4.68 -21.45
C SER A 559 -0.99 3.95 -20.14
N GLY A 560 -1.69 2.85 -19.85
CA GLY A 560 -1.54 2.12 -18.60
C GLY A 560 -2.65 1.12 -18.40
N TYR A 561 -2.64 0.46 -17.25
CA TYR A 561 -3.64 -0.53 -16.89
C TYR A 561 -4.96 0.17 -16.54
N LYS A 562 -6.00 0.00 -17.35
CA LYS A 562 -7.32 0.64 -17.16
C LYS A 562 -8.39 -0.08 -17.96
N GLN A 563 -9.63 -0.03 -17.46
CA GLN A 563 -10.79 -0.50 -18.20
C GLN A 563 -11.89 0.57 -18.20
N ALA A 564 -12.79 0.52 -19.18
CA ALA A 564 -14.06 1.23 -19.11
C ALA A 564 -15.21 0.28 -19.50
N VAL A 565 -16.35 0.43 -18.84
CA VAL A 565 -17.56 -0.36 -19.05
C VAL A 565 -18.52 0.50 -19.85
N THR A 566 -18.92 0.03 -21.03
CA THR A 566 -19.87 0.72 -21.91
C THR A 566 -21.30 0.28 -21.63
N ASP A 567 -21.52 -1.03 -21.46
CA ASP A 567 -22.87 -1.61 -21.34
C ASP A 567 -22.88 -2.72 -20.29
N VAL A 568 -23.96 -2.82 -19.52
CA VAL A 568 -24.22 -3.95 -18.63
C VAL A 568 -25.68 -4.39 -18.77
N THR A 569 -25.88 -5.64 -19.16
CA THR A 569 -27.21 -6.27 -19.17
C THR A 569 -27.19 -7.54 -18.34
N PHE A 570 -28.17 -7.67 -17.45
CA PHE A 570 -28.38 -8.89 -16.66
C PHE A 570 -29.46 -9.76 -17.30
N LYS A 571 -29.33 -11.07 -17.13
CA LYS A 571 -30.20 -12.10 -17.70
C LYS A 571 -30.69 -13.03 -16.59
N GLY A 572 -31.95 -13.49 -16.68
CA GLY A 572 -32.64 -14.26 -15.63
C GLY A 572 -33.62 -15.30 -16.16
#